data_AF-A0A7C6FIH5-F1
#
_entry.id   AF-A0A7C6FIH5-F1
#
_cell.length_a   1.000
_cell.length_b   1.000
_cell.length_c   1.000
_cell.angle_alpha   90.00
_cell.angle_beta   90.00
_cell.angle_gamma   90.00
#
_symmetry.space_group_name_H-M   'P 1'
#
loop_
_entity.id
_entity.type
_entity.pdbx_description
1 polymer ?
#
loop_
_entity_poly.entity_id
_entity_poly.type
_entity_poly.pdbx_seq_one_letter_code
_entity_poly.pdbx_strand_id
1 'polypeptide(L)' 'MSRGLKTRTPISNAVNTELYEQLKALSGETMIPISKLLDKGIDLVLEEYKKSN' A
#
# COMPACT_ATOMS: atom_id res chain seq x y z
N MET A 1 -18.77 -11.95 -8.13
CA MET A 1 -19.03 -10.53 -7.80
C MET A 1 -17.72 -9.75 -7.81
N SER A 2 -17.23 -9.33 -8.97
CA SER A 2 -16.07 -8.43 -9.04
C SER A 2 -16.57 -7.02 -8.68
N ARG A 3 -15.94 -6.36 -7.71
CA ARG A 3 -16.36 -5.05 -7.16
C ARG A 3 -16.11 -3.87 -8.13
N GLY A 4 -16.19 -4.09 -9.44
CA GLY A 4 -16.18 -3.02 -10.45
C GLY A 4 -14.92 -2.14 -10.52
N LEU A 5 -13.85 -2.48 -9.80
CA LEU A 5 -12.61 -1.71 -9.79
C LEU A 5 -11.79 -2.06 -11.04
N LYS A 6 -11.72 -1.13 -12.00
CA LYS A 6 -10.95 -1.30 -13.25
C LYS A 6 -9.44 -1.09 -13.06
N THR A 7 -9.04 -0.35 -12.03
CA THR A 7 -7.65 0.10 -11.83
C THR A 7 -7.04 -0.37 -10.50
N ARG A 8 -7.79 -1.09 -9.67
CA ARG A 8 -7.35 -1.49 -8.31
C ARG A 8 -7.77 -2.92 -8.00
N THR A 9 -6.79 -3.74 -7.62
CA THR A 9 -7.03 -5.11 -7.16
C THR A 9 -7.16 -5.10 -5.64
N PRO A 10 -8.31 -5.53 -5.06
CA PRO A 10 -8.41 -5.70 -3.62
C PRO A 10 -7.52 -6.87 -3.20
N ILE A 11 -6.47 -6.58 -2.44
CA ILE A 11 -5.56 -7.59 -1.90
C ILE A 11 -6.03 -7.94 -0.49
N SER A 12 -6.20 -9.23 -0.21
CA SER A 12 -6.41 -9.75 1.14
C SER A 12 -5.10 -10.33 1.62
N ASN A 13 -4.32 -9.54 2.38
CA ASN A 13 -3.06 -10.01 2.96
C ASN A 13 -2.93 -9.54 4.41
N ALA A 14 -2.12 -10.26 5.19
CA ALA A 14 -1.75 -9.86 6.53
C ALA A 14 -0.51 -8.96 6.48
N VAL A 15 -0.53 -7.89 7.28
CA VAL A 15 0.62 -7.02 7.55
C VAL A 15 0.84 -6.94 9.05
N ASN A 16 2.05 -6.61 9.48
CA ASN A 16 2.31 -6.39 10.90
C ASN A 16 1.42 -5.25 11.42
N THR A 17 0.74 -5.47 12.55
CA THR A 17 -0.14 -4.50 13.20
C THR A 17 0.54 -3.15 13.44
N GLU A 18 1.80 -3.15 13.87
CA GLU A 18 2.55 -1.92 14.14
C GLU A 18 2.78 -1.10 12.86
N LEU A 19 3.09 -1.77 11.74
CA LEU A 19 3.24 -1.11 10.45
C LEU A 19 1.91 -0.50 9.98
N TYR A 20 0.80 -1.19 10.21
CA TYR A 20 -0.52 -0.67 9.88
C TYR A 20 -0.88 0.58 10.69
N GLU A 21 -0.64 0.57 12.01
CA GLU A 21 -0.89 1.74 12.86
C GLU A 21 -0.02 2.93 12.47
N GLN A 22 1.27 2.71 12.17
CA GLN A 22 2.15 3.77 11.66
C GLN A 22 1.67 4.32 10.31
N LEU A 23 1.24 3.45 9.38
CA LEU A 23 0.72 3.85 8.08
C LEU A 23 -0.59 4.66 8.23
N LYS A 24 -1.42 4.30 9.19
CA LYS A 24 -2.67 4.99 9.52
C LYS A 24 -2.39 6.37 10.14
N ALA A 25 -1.43 6.46 11.06
CA ALA A 25 -0.98 7.74 11.63
C ALA A 25 -0.44 8.66 10.53
N LEU A 26 0.43 8.15 9.66
CA LEU A 26 0.97 8.87 8.51
C LEU A 26 -0.13 9.35 7.56
N SER A 27 -1.16 8.52 7.32
CA SER A 27 -2.32 8.91 6.52
C SER A 27 -3.08 10.08 7.15
N GLY A 28 -3.22 10.11 8.47
CA GLY A 28 -3.84 11.21 9.20
C GLY A 28 -3.04 12.50 9.14
N GLU A 29 -1.71 12.42 9.30
CA GLU A 29 -0.82 13.58 9.27
C GLU A 29 -0.69 14.19 7.86
N THR A 30 -0.56 13.35 6.84
CA THR A 30 -0.31 13.79 5.46
C THR A 30 -1.59 14.03 4.65
N MET A 31 -2.75 13.63 5.18
CA MET A 31 -4.03 13.54 4.47
C MET A 31 -3.99 12.64 3.21
N ILE A 32 -2.96 11.81 3.06
CA ILE A 32 -2.86 10.87 1.95
C ILE A 32 -3.62 9.60 2.33
N PRO A 33 -4.55 9.11 1.48
CA PRO A 33 -5.26 7.86 1.77
C PRO A 33 -4.31 6.66 1.92
N ILE A 34 -4.59 5.79 2.91
CA ILE A 34 -3.82 4.55 3.16
C ILE A 34 -3.56 3.74 1.89
N SER A 35 -4.57 3.61 1.01
CA SER A 35 -4.40 2.88 -0.25
C SER A 35 -3.29 3.43 -1.15
N LYS A 36 -3.11 4.77 -1.22
CA LYS A 36 -2.03 5.38 -2.00
C LYS A 36 -0.67 5.21 -1.31
N LEU A 37 -0.64 5.22 0.02
CA LEU A 37 0.59 4.93 0.76
C LEU A 37 1.02 3.47 0.57
N LEU A 38 0.05 2.55 0.52
CA LEU A 38 0.29 1.14 0.20
C LEU A 38 0.82 0.97 -1.22
N ASP A 39 0.20 1.63 -2.22
CA ASP A 39 0.67 1.63 -3.61
C ASP A 39 2.15 2.07 -3.66
N LYS A 40 2.48 3.18 -2.98
CA LYS A 40 3.86 3.69 -2.88
C LYS A 40 4.83 2.71 -2.20
N GLY A 41 4.40 2.04 -1.13
CA GLY A 41 5.21 1.03 -0.46
C GLY A 41 5.52 -0.16 -1.37
N ILE A 42 4.54 -0.61 -2.14
CA ILE A 42 4.70 -1.69 -3.13
C ILE A 42 5.66 -1.25 -4.24
N ASP A 43 5.49 -0.04 -4.78
CA ASP A 43 6.37 0.50 -5.83
C ASP A 43 7.83 0.55 -5.37
N LEU A 44 8.10 1.02 -4.15
CA LEU A 44 9.45 1.08 -3.59
C LEU A 44 10.11 -0.30 -3.49
N VAL A 45 9.36 -1.32 -3.03
CA VAL A 45 9.85 -2.70 -2.99
C VAL A 45 10.14 -3.18 -4.42
N LEU A 46 9.22 -3.00 -5.36
CA LEU A 46 9.43 -3.43 -6.75
C LEU A 46 10.63 -2.72 -7.40
N GLU A 47 10.87 -1.45 -7.11
CA GLU A 47 12.03 -0.70 -7.58
C GLU A 47 13.35 -1.25 -7.03
N GLU A 48 13.39 -1.62 -5.74
CA GLU A 48 14.57 -2.22 -5.11
C GLU A 48 14.98 -3.53 -5.80
N TYR A 49 14.00 -4.38 -6.10
CA TYR A 49 14.24 -5.65 -6.79
C TYR A 49 14.45 -5.50 -8.29
N LYS A 50 13.95 -4.44 -8.93
CA LYS A 50 14.29 -4.10 -10.33
C LYS A 50 15.73 -3.62 -10.48
N LYS A 51 16.29 -2.94 -9.48
CA LYS A 51 17.70 -2.50 -9.47
C LYS A 51 18.69 -3.65 -9.25
N SER A 52 18.19 -4.81 -8.84
CA SER A 52 19.00 -6.01 -8.54
C SER A 52 19.01 -7.04 -9.69
N ASN A 53 18.49 -6.67 -10.86
CA ASN A 53 18.50 -7.43 -12.12
C ASN A 53 19.18 -6.62 -13.21
#